data_AF-A0A928WCD4-F1
#
_entry.id   AF-A0A928WCD4-F1
#
_cell.length_a   1.000
_cell.length_b   1.000
_cell.length_c   1.000
_cell.angle_alpha   90.00
_cell.angle_beta   90.00
_cell.angle_gamma   90.00
#
_symmetry.space_group_name_H-M   'P 1'
#
loop_
_entity.id
_entity.type
_entity.pdbx_description
1 polymer ?
#
loop_
_entity_poly.entity_id
_entity_poly.type
_entity_poly.pdbx_seq_one_letter_code
_entity_poly.pdbx_strand_id
1 'polypeptide(L)'
;MKIDISKKIIYFLSIFAITITIITVSTIVVASEPLKVWSYASQVNDVDAVNSHWFETSEGVVAIDAQRLLPEAERALEHLRRTIDAPVTAMVITHAHTDHYGGLPVWKTAFPHARIFTDETTLQSIRTDGRGFIAARKERHGDRFANHDDLKAAK
;
A
#
# COMPACT_ATOMS: atom_id res chain seq x y z
N MET A 1 24.90 -40.28 -78.56
CA MET A 1 24.58 -40.06 -77.13
C MET A 1 25.68 -39.19 -76.52
N LYS A 2 25.43 -37.89 -76.40
CA LYS A 2 26.29 -36.93 -75.67
C LYS A 2 25.37 -36.19 -74.72
N ILE A 3 25.60 -36.34 -73.42
CA ILE A 3 24.86 -35.63 -72.38
C ILE A 3 25.49 -34.24 -72.29
N ASP A 4 24.70 -33.22 -72.59
CA ASP A 4 25.10 -31.81 -72.51
C ASP A 4 25.12 -31.36 -71.05
N ILE A 5 26.32 -31.01 -70.57
CA ILE A 5 26.64 -30.70 -69.17
C ILE A 5 26.37 -29.21 -68.87
N SER A 6 26.01 -28.40 -69.87
CA SER A 6 25.82 -26.94 -69.75
C SER A 6 24.65 -26.52 -68.84
N LYS A 7 23.74 -27.43 -68.46
CA LYS A 7 22.60 -27.12 -67.59
C LYS A 7 22.83 -27.34 -66.08
N LYS A 8 24.04 -27.74 -65.65
CA LYS A 8 24.35 -27.91 -64.21
C LYS A 8 24.88 -26.67 -63.50
N ILE A 9 25.02 -25.54 -64.21
CA ILE A 9 25.54 -24.27 -63.65
C ILE A 9 24.40 -23.29 -63.25
N ILE A 10 23.13 -23.73 -63.29
CA ILE A 10 21.96 -22.87 -62.96
C ILE A 10 21.32 -23.23 -61.60
N TYR A 11 22.04 -23.93 -60.73
CA TYR A 11 21.64 -24.13 -59.32
C TYR A 11 22.76 -23.75 -58.35
N PHE A 12 23.36 -22.58 -58.56
CA PHE A 12 24.25 -21.94 -57.57
C PHE A 12 23.68 -20.65 -56.98
N LEU A 13 22.42 -20.34 -57.25
CA LEU A 13 21.67 -19.27 -56.59
C LEU A 13 20.38 -19.84 -56.01
N SER A 14 20.51 -20.62 -54.95
CA SER A 14 19.37 -20.90 -54.09
C SER A 14 19.81 -20.72 -52.66
N ILE A 15 19.51 -19.52 -52.15
CA ILE A 15 19.03 -19.33 -50.78
C ILE A 15 20.03 -19.84 -49.73
N PHE A 16 20.96 -18.98 -49.30
CA PHE A 16 21.39 -18.96 -47.91
C PHE A 16 22.12 -17.64 -47.58
N ALA A 17 21.55 -16.51 -48.01
CA ALA A 17 21.78 -15.27 -47.30
C ALA A 17 20.93 -15.33 -46.03
N ILE A 18 21.43 -16.05 -45.00
CA ILE A 18 20.91 -15.88 -43.64
C ILE A 18 21.31 -14.47 -43.24
N THR A 19 20.41 -13.53 -43.44
CA THR A 19 20.40 -12.29 -42.67
C THR A 19 20.14 -12.70 -41.22
N ILE A 20 21.21 -12.88 -40.45
CA ILE A 20 21.13 -12.90 -39.00
C ILE A 20 20.76 -11.47 -38.60
N THR A 21 19.46 -11.19 -38.53
CA THR A 21 18.97 -10.03 -37.82
C THR A 21 19.23 -10.32 -36.34
N ILE A 22 20.32 -9.79 -35.82
CA ILE A 22 20.56 -9.74 -34.38
C ILE A 22 19.45 -8.85 -33.83
N ILE A 23 18.37 -9.47 -33.35
CA ILE A 23 17.37 -8.79 -32.54
C ILE A 23 18.07 -8.57 -31.20
N THR A 24 18.74 -7.42 -31.06
CA THR A 24 19.08 -6.90 -29.74
C THR A 24 17.76 -6.64 -29.02
N VAL A 25 17.33 -7.61 -28.21
CA VAL A 25 16.35 -7.36 -27.17
C VAL A 25 17.07 -6.48 -26.16
N SER A 26 16.99 -5.17 -26.34
CA SER A 26 17.36 -4.23 -25.29
C SER A 26 16.44 -4.53 -24.12
N THR A 27 16.98 -5.17 -23.09
CA THR A 27 16.30 -5.24 -21.80
C THR A 27 16.13 -3.81 -21.33
N ILE A 28 14.91 -3.29 -21.49
CA ILE A 28 14.54 -2.03 -20.84
C ILE A 28 14.50 -2.38 -19.36
N VAL A 29 15.60 -2.14 -18.67
CA VAL A 29 15.60 -2.02 -17.22
C VAL A 29 14.88 -0.71 -16.94
N VAL A 30 13.55 -0.78 -16.82
CA VAL A 30 12.78 0.33 -16.25
C VAL A 30 13.23 0.40 -14.80
N ALA A 31 14.09 1.38 -14.49
CA ALA A 31 14.37 1.72 -13.11
C ALA A 31 13.03 2.08 -12.46
N SER A 32 12.63 1.38 -11.40
CA SER A 32 11.40 1.76 -10.71
C SER A 32 11.63 3.12 -10.06
N GLU A 33 10.71 4.06 -10.27
CA GLU A 33 10.69 5.30 -9.49
C GLU A 33 10.80 4.96 -7.99
N PRO A 34 11.56 5.73 -7.21
CA PRO A 34 11.69 5.48 -5.78
C PRO A 34 10.31 5.51 -5.12
N LEU A 35 10.06 4.58 -4.20
CA LEU A 35 8.82 4.53 -3.44
C LEU A 35 8.61 5.86 -2.71
N LYS A 36 7.51 6.55 -3.03
CA LYS A 36 7.13 7.77 -2.31
C LYS A 36 6.53 7.39 -0.97
N VAL A 37 7.15 7.88 0.09
CA VAL A 37 6.71 7.68 1.47
C VAL A 37 6.34 9.02 2.08
N TRP A 38 5.15 9.09 2.63
CA TRP A 38 4.61 10.25 3.31
C TRP A 38 4.53 9.97 4.82
N SER A 39 4.73 11.01 5.62
CA SER A 39 4.64 10.92 7.08
C SER A 39 3.76 12.05 7.59
N TYR A 40 2.85 11.73 8.50
CA TYR A 40 2.03 12.68 9.21
C TYR A 40 2.18 12.47 10.71
N ALA A 41 2.69 13.48 11.39
CA ALA A 41 2.78 13.52 12.84
C ALA A 41 1.55 14.22 13.42
N SER A 42 0.97 13.67 14.49
CA SER A 42 -0.03 14.39 15.28
C SER A 42 0.59 15.67 15.87
N GLN A 43 -0.26 16.66 16.15
CA GLN A 43 0.23 17.98 16.58
C GLN A 43 0.71 17.95 18.05
N VAL A 44 1.76 18.72 18.35
CA VAL A 44 2.57 18.67 19.60
C VAL A 44 1.79 19.05 20.87
N ASN A 45 0.61 19.66 20.72
CA ASN A 45 -0.22 20.08 21.86
C ASN A 45 -1.00 18.90 22.47
N ASP A 46 -1.06 17.77 21.77
CA ASP A 46 -1.62 16.53 22.26
C ASP A 46 -0.50 15.75 22.97
N VAL A 47 -0.63 15.56 24.30
CA VAL A 47 0.30 14.70 25.06
C VAL A 47 0.29 13.32 24.39
N ASP A 48 1.49 12.82 24.04
CA ASP A 48 1.74 11.55 23.32
C ASP A 48 1.55 11.61 21.78
N ALA A 49 2.42 12.36 21.10
CA ALA A 49 2.41 12.42 19.64
C ALA A 49 2.67 11.05 18.97
N VAL A 50 1.95 10.79 17.89
CA VAL A 50 2.04 9.55 17.09
C VAL A 50 2.14 9.89 15.60
N ASN A 51 2.69 8.98 14.83
CA ASN A 51 2.81 9.12 13.38
C ASN A 51 1.89 8.14 12.65
N SER A 52 1.40 8.57 11.50
CA SER A 52 0.90 7.70 10.45
C SER A 52 1.80 7.87 9.25
N HIS A 53 2.02 6.79 8.52
CA HIS A 53 2.76 6.81 7.27
C HIS A 53 1.89 6.28 6.15
N TRP A 54 2.23 6.61 4.92
CA TRP A 54 1.62 5.95 3.77
C TRP A 54 2.55 5.99 2.57
N PHE A 55 2.35 5.01 1.68
CA PHE A 55 3.11 4.91 0.45
C PHE A 55 2.18 4.69 -0.74
N GLU A 56 2.57 5.30 -1.87
CA GLU A 56 1.88 5.16 -3.14
C GLU A 56 2.28 3.85 -3.82
N THR A 57 1.30 3.13 -4.37
CA THR A 57 1.46 1.92 -5.17
C THR A 57 0.75 2.11 -6.52
N SER A 58 0.92 1.16 -7.45
CA SER A 58 0.18 1.17 -8.71
C SER A 58 -1.33 1.00 -8.54
N GLU A 59 -1.80 0.50 -7.41
CA GLU A 59 -3.22 0.21 -7.14
C GLU A 59 -3.88 1.24 -6.22
N GLY A 60 -3.12 2.16 -5.64
CA GLY A 60 -3.61 3.13 -4.66
C GLY A 60 -2.62 3.34 -3.51
N VAL A 61 -3.12 3.65 -2.33
CA VAL A 61 -2.31 3.95 -1.15
C VAL A 61 -2.38 2.83 -0.12
N VAL A 62 -1.25 2.49 0.47
CA VAL A 62 -1.20 1.70 1.70
C VAL A 62 -0.87 2.62 2.86
N ALA A 63 -1.73 2.66 3.87
CA ALA A 63 -1.52 3.44 5.08
C ALA A 63 -1.00 2.57 6.24
N ILE A 64 -0.17 3.15 7.08
CA ILE A 64 0.41 2.53 8.27
C ILE A 64 -0.07 3.34 9.48
N ASP A 65 -0.79 2.67 10.37
CA ASP A 65 -1.38 3.21 11.59
C ASP A 65 -2.38 4.37 11.36
N ALA A 66 -3.26 4.59 12.33
CA ALA A 66 -4.49 5.34 12.14
C ALA A 66 -4.67 6.54 13.10
N GLN A 67 -3.61 6.99 13.75
CA GLN A 67 -3.66 7.98 14.83
C GLN A 67 -4.48 7.49 16.05
N ARG A 68 -4.42 8.26 17.15
CA ARG A 68 -5.11 7.92 18.39
C ARG A 68 -6.54 8.41 18.42
N LEU A 69 -6.73 9.70 18.19
CA LEU A 69 -8.01 10.36 18.35
C LEU A 69 -8.70 10.54 17.00
N LEU A 70 -10.03 10.52 17.00
CA LEU A 70 -10.83 10.73 15.79
C LEU A 70 -10.47 12.06 15.09
N PRO A 71 -10.34 13.20 15.81
CA PRO A 71 -9.94 14.46 15.17
C PRO A 71 -8.51 14.48 14.62
N GLU A 72 -7.60 13.67 15.17
CA GLU A 72 -6.24 13.52 14.63
C GLU A 72 -6.27 12.74 13.32
N ALA A 73 -7.02 11.64 13.29
CA ALA A 73 -7.23 10.84 12.09
C ALA A 73 -7.92 11.62 10.98
N GLU A 74 -8.89 12.48 11.29
CA GLU A 74 -9.54 13.37 10.32
C GLU A 74 -8.53 14.32 9.66
N ARG A 75 -7.62 14.91 10.45
CA ARG A 75 -6.58 15.80 9.92
C ARG A 75 -5.54 15.04 9.10
N ALA A 76 -5.18 13.82 9.51
CA ALA A 76 -4.29 12.95 8.74
C ALA A 76 -4.93 12.57 7.39
N LEU A 77 -6.22 12.19 7.39
CA LEU A 77 -6.99 11.90 6.18
C LEU A 77 -7.09 13.13 5.26
N GLU A 78 -7.31 14.31 5.83
CA GLU A 78 -7.35 15.56 5.07
C GLU A 78 -5.98 15.89 4.46
N HIS A 79 -4.89 15.64 5.20
CA HIS A 79 -3.54 15.79 4.67
C HIS A 79 -3.29 14.84 3.50
N LEU A 80 -3.65 13.56 3.63
CA LEU A 80 -3.54 12.58 2.54
C LEU A 80 -4.30 13.02 1.30
N ARG A 81 -5.56 13.48 1.44
CA ARG A 81 -6.39 13.93 0.32
C ARG A 81 -5.85 15.17 -0.40
N ARG A 82 -5.03 15.99 0.27
CA ARG A 82 -4.37 17.15 -0.33
C ARG A 82 -3.10 16.76 -1.09
N THR A 83 -2.47 15.65 -0.72
CA THR A 83 -1.16 15.26 -1.25
C THR A 83 -1.24 14.15 -2.28
N ILE A 84 -2.29 13.31 -2.25
CA ILE A 84 -2.44 12.14 -3.11
C ILE A 84 -3.87 12.04 -3.64
N ASP A 85 -4.01 11.90 -4.96
CA ASP A 85 -5.27 11.65 -5.66
C ASP A 85 -5.45 10.15 -5.96
N ALA A 86 -5.47 9.33 -4.90
CA ALA A 86 -5.67 7.89 -4.99
C ALA A 86 -6.30 7.35 -3.70
N PRO A 87 -7.15 6.30 -3.77
CA PRO A 87 -7.80 5.75 -2.59
C PRO A 87 -6.81 4.94 -1.72
N VAL A 88 -7.06 4.90 -0.41
CA VAL A 88 -6.42 3.90 0.46
C VAL A 88 -7.04 2.54 0.16
N THR A 89 -6.22 1.58 -0.27
CA THR A 89 -6.65 0.21 -0.60
C THR A 89 -6.31 -0.79 0.50
N ALA A 90 -5.31 -0.46 1.32
CA ALA A 90 -4.92 -1.24 2.47
C ALA A 90 -4.45 -0.37 3.63
N MET A 91 -4.64 -0.87 4.84
CA MET A 91 -4.04 -0.33 6.05
C MET A 91 -3.29 -1.44 6.79
N VAL A 92 -2.18 -1.10 7.43
CA VAL A 92 -1.46 -1.99 8.34
C VAL A 92 -1.46 -1.35 9.72
N ILE A 93 -1.92 -2.08 10.72
CA ILE A 93 -1.78 -1.71 12.14
C ILE A 93 -0.58 -2.42 12.70
N THR A 94 0.41 -1.65 13.14
CA THR A 94 1.72 -2.16 13.51
C THR A 94 1.72 -2.93 14.82
N HIS A 95 0.99 -2.46 15.84
CA HIS A 95 0.90 -3.12 17.15
C HIS A 95 -0.27 -2.62 18.01
N ALA A 96 -0.46 -3.25 19.17
CA ALA A 96 -1.62 -3.11 20.04
C ALA A 96 -1.69 -1.86 20.94
N HIS A 97 -0.92 -0.81 20.67
CA HIS A 97 -1.10 0.47 21.37
C HIS A 97 -2.19 1.31 20.69
N THR A 98 -3.07 1.92 21.48
CA THR A 98 -4.30 2.58 21.02
C THR A 98 -4.08 3.76 20.08
N ASP A 99 -2.89 4.34 20.08
CA ASP A 99 -2.46 5.40 19.19
C ASP A 99 -2.21 4.94 17.75
N HIS A 100 -2.15 3.64 17.51
CA HIS A 100 -1.94 3.08 16.18
C HIS A 100 -3.26 2.72 15.48
N TYR A 101 -4.36 2.57 16.22
CA TYR A 101 -5.64 2.13 15.65
C TYR A 101 -6.86 2.92 16.13
N GLY A 102 -6.72 3.83 17.11
CA GLY A 102 -7.85 4.54 17.71
C GLY A 102 -8.66 5.37 16.70
N GLY A 103 -8.00 5.90 15.67
CA GLY A 103 -8.65 6.64 14.60
C GLY A 103 -9.18 5.80 13.43
N LEU A 104 -9.08 4.45 13.48
CA LEU A 104 -9.54 3.56 12.41
C LEU A 104 -10.98 3.83 11.89
N PRO A 105 -11.97 4.20 12.73
CA PRO A 105 -13.32 4.45 12.23
C PRO A 105 -13.40 5.56 11.17
N VAL A 106 -12.55 6.58 11.26
CA VAL A 106 -12.45 7.66 10.27
C VAL A 106 -12.01 7.10 8.92
N TRP A 107 -10.97 6.28 8.92
CA TRP A 107 -10.42 5.66 7.72
C TRP A 107 -11.38 4.65 7.09
N LYS A 108 -12.05 3.84 7.91
CA LYS A 108 -13.06 2.87 7.44
C LYS A 108 -14.26 3.56 6.80
N THR A 109 -14.67 4.70 7.33
CA THR A 109 -15.75 5.50 6.75
C THR A 109 -15.32 6.10 5.42
N ALA A 110 -14.08 6.60 5.33
CA ALA A 110 -13.55 7.19 4.11
C ALA A 110 -13.25 6.16 3.00
N PHE A 111 -12.83 4.95 3.38
CA PHE A 111 -12.38 3.89 2.49
C PHE A 111 -12.98 2.53 2.91
N PRO A 112 -14.29 2.32 2.70
CA PRO A 112 -15.01 1.14 3.19
C PRO A 112 -14.57 -0.19 2.57
N HIS A 113 -13.79 -0.14 1.48
CA HIS A 113 -13.23 -1.30 0.79
C HIS A 113 -11.74 -1.53 1.11
N ALA A 114 -11.12 -0.68 1.92
CA ALA A 114 -9.73 -0.88 2.33
C ALA A 114 -9.60 -2.12 3.21
N ARG A 115 -8.62 -2.97 2.91
CA ARG A 115 -8.29 -4.14 3.73
C ARG A 115 -7.46 -3.71 4.93
N ILE A 116 -7.71 -4.26 6.12
CA ILE A 116 -6.96 -3.89 7.32
C ILE A 116 -6.15 -5.11 7.79
N PHE A 117 -4.83 -4.98 7.75
CA PHE A 117 -3.91 -6.02 8.15
C PHE A 117 -3.32 -5.73 9.53
N THR A 118 -3.19 -6.76 10.34
CA THR A 118 -2.43 -6.75 11.58
C THR A 118 -2.10 -8.20 11.97
N ASP A 119 -1.21 -8.40 12.93
CA ASP A 119 -0.96 -9.74 13.46
C ASP A 119 -2.10 -10.22 14.37
N GLU A 120 -2.24 -11.54 14.52
CA GLU A 120 -3.34 -12.13 15.31
C GLU A 120 -3.30 -11.67 16.78
N THR A 121 -2.12 -11.44 17.36
CA THR A 121 -1.99 -10.99 18.76
C THR A 121 -2.54 -9.58 18.92
N THR A 122 -2.19 -8.67 18.00
CA THR A 122 -2.75 -7.31 17.98
C THR A 122 -4.26 -7.34 17.77
N LEU A 123 -4.75 -8.14 16.83
CA LEU A 123 -6.18 -8.30 16.57
C LEU A 123 -6.94 -8.79 17.81
N GLN A 124 -6.41 -9.79 18.52
CA GLN A 124 -7.03 -10.30 19.75
C GLN A 124 -6.98 -9.28 20.89
N SER A 125 -5.88 -8.54 21.03
CA SER A 125 -5.79 -7.45 22.00
C SER A 125 -6.85 -6.38 21.74
N ILE A 126 -7.05 -5.99 20.48
CA ILE A 126 -8.09 -5.02 20.09
C ILE A 126 -9.47 -5.61 20.34
N ARG A 127 -9.74 -6.87 19.97
CA ARG A 127 -11.07 -7.49 20.12
C ARG A 127 -11.50 -7.65 21.56
N THR A 128 -10.59 -8.12 22.41
CA THR A 128 -10.88 -8.46 23.81
C THR A 128 -10.76 -7.25 24.74
N ASP A 129 -9.95 -6.27 24.37
CA ASP A 129 -9.46 -5.23 25.29
C ASP A 129 -9.00 -5.82 26.63
N GLY A 130 -8.33 -6.99 26.61
CA GLY A 130 -8.03 -7.75 27.84
C GLY A 130 -7.18 -7.01 28.88
N ARG A 131 -6.50 -5.92 28.48
CA ARG A 131 -5.75 -5.02 29.38
C ARG A 131 -6.50 -3.71 29.73
N GLY A 132 -7.72 -3.52 29.24
CA GLY A 132 -8.54 -2.33 29.49
C GLY A 132 -7.99 -1.04 28.88
N PHE A 133 -7.17 -1.14 27.83
CA PHE A 133 -6.54 0.03 27.23
C PHE A 133 -7.54 0.87 26.44
N ILE A 134 -8.41 0.23 25.67
CA ILE A 134 -9.46 0.93 24.91
C ILE A 134 -10.43 1.59 25.89
N ALA A 135 -10.87 0.86 26.92
CA ALA A 135 -11.72 1.42 27.98
C ALA A 135 -11.07 2.64 28.66
N ALA A 136 -9.80 2.53 29.07
CA ALA A 136 -9.09 3.64 29.71
C ALA A 136 -8.91 4.86 28.78
N ARG A 137 -8.70 4.67 27.47
CA ARG A 137 -8.60 5.80 26.52
C ARG A 137 -9.97 6.42 26.27
N LYS A 138 -11.03 5.62 26.20
CA LYS A 138 -12.41 6.13 26.08
C LYS A 138 -12.79 6.95 27.31
N GLU A 139 -12.47 6.48 28.52
CA GLU A 139 -12.67 7.25 29.76
C GLU A 139 -11.90 8.58 29.75
N ARG A 140 -10.62 8.54 29.34
CA ARG A 140 -9.77 9.73 29.32
C ARG A 140 -10.17 10.77 28.29
N HIS A 141 -10.58 10.34 27.09
CA HIS A 141 -10.75 11.22 25.93
C HIS A 141 -12.21 11.41 25.49
N GLY A 142 -13.16 10.68 26.10
CA GLY A 142 -14.58 10.75 25.77
C GLY A 142 -14.83 10.50 24.28
N ASP A 143 -15.59 11.39 23.64
CA ASP A 143 -15.98 11.25 22.23
C ASP A 143 -14.86 11.56 21.24
N ARG A 144 -13.71 12.03 21.71
CA ARG A 144 -12.52 12.15 20.85
C ARG A 144 -11.88 10.80 20.55
N PHE A 145 -12.20 9.75 21.31
CA PHE A 145 -11.72 8.39 21.08
C PHE A 145 -12.87 7.45 20.71
N ALA A 146 -12.57 6.51 19.80
CA ALA A 146 -13.53 5.55 19.26
C ALA A 146 -14.15 4.65 20.35
N ASN A 147 -15.38 4.18 20.12
CA ASN A 147 -15.93 3.12 20.93
C ASN A 147 -15.26 1.79 20.56
N HIS A 148 -15.22 0.86 21.52
CA HIS A 148 -14.58 -0.45 21.31
C HIS A 148 -15.16 -1.20 20.11
N ASP A 149 -16.48 -1.16 19.91
CA ASP A 149 -17.14 -1.87 18.83
C ASP A 149 -16.78 -1.32 17.44
N ASP A 150 -16.48 -0.03 17.33
CA ASP A 150 -16.07 0.60 16.06
C ASP A 150 -14.68 0.11 15.61
N LEU A 151 -13.86 -0.32 16.57
CA LEU A 151 -12.49 -0.82 16.38
C LEU A 151 -12.44 -2.32 16.02
N LYS A 152 -13.45 -3.11 16.43
CA LYS A 152 -13.48 -4.58 16.22
C LYS A 152 -13.64 -5.00 14.76
N ALA A 153 -14.09 -4.12 13.88
CA ALA A 153 -14.43 -4.44 12.50
C ALA A 153 -13.24 -4.39 11.52
N ALA A 154 -12.01 -4.63 11.97
CA ALA A 154 -10.91 -4.97 11.08
C ALA A 154 -11.15 -6.37 10.51
N LYS A 155 -11.33 -6.46 9.18
CA LYS A 155 -11.44 -7.70 8.42
C LYS A 155 -10.20 -7.88 7.55
#